data_AF-A0A1T3MMX1-F1
#
_entry.id   AF-A0A1T3MMX1-F1
#
_cell.length_a   1.000
_cell.length_b   1.000
_cell.length_c   1.000
_cell.angle_alpha   90.00
_cell.angle_beta   90.00
_cell.angle_gamma   90.00
#
_symmetry.space_group_name_H-M   'P 1'
#
loop_
_entity.id
_entity.type
_entity.pdbx_description
1 polymer ?
#
loop_
_entity_poly.entity_id
_entity_poly.type
_entity_poly.pdbx_seq_one_letter_code
_entity_poly.pdbx_strand_id
1 'polypeptide(L)'
;MDKAKKIEKWKYKNSVLNSFKNDDKEFEKLSEIIDAANKTDLKEIFSNGLESRYEQYKKYLYVDNLFLFRDLEQHIKDSVYCLIINAYIPSITNTNLLLERALKLTLIQFEVGTVADYGDEEIIKKYIQADKMYAGRSMDKNIQRCKKYKILSEEEANELNKYKLKFRDGFSHFTPANILGGEEKLISIPLGQNDPDFERKLKMPSYQSMQVIHFATMNAEKHLAYVLDILNHLQYKVLEQFSKK
;
A
#
# COMPACT_ATOMS: atom_id res chain seq x y z
N MET A 1 4.78 -42.40 -32.05
CA MET A 1 4.91 -40.94 -31.86
C MET A 1 3.53 -40.39 -31.56
N ASP A 2 3.17 -40.40 -30.28
CA ASP A 2 1.83 -40.06 -29.83
C ASP A 2 1.60 -38.56 -29.74
N LYS A 3 0.41 -38.16 -30.20
CA LYS A 3 -0.07 -36.77 -30.31
C LYS A 3 -0.12 -36.10 -28.94
N ALA A 4 0.76 -35.14 -28.71
CA ALA A 4 0.62 -34.19 -27.61
C ALA A 4 -0.74 -33.47 -27.72
N LYS A 5 -1.63 -33.68 -26.75
CA LYS A 5 -2.91 -32.97 -26.64
C LYS A 5 -2.63 -31.47 -26.64
N LYS A 6 -3.23 -30.74 -27.59
CA LYS A 6 -3.25 -29.27 -27.60
C LYS A 6 -3.81 -28.81 -26.26
N ILE A 7 -2.98 -28.17 -25.45
CA ILE A 7 -3.41 -27.50 -24.22
C ILE A 7 -4.38 -26.39 -24.65
N GLU A 8 -5.65 -26.49 -24.24
CA GLU A 8 -6.60 -25.41 -24.45
C GLU A 8 -6.05 -24.13 -23.81
N LYS A 9 -6.02 -23.03 -24.59
CA LYS A 9 -5.63 -21.72 -24.06
C LYS A 9 -6.60 -21.37 -22.94
N TRP A 10 -6.06 -21.12 -21.74
CA TRP A 10 -6.84 -20.63 -20.62
C TRP A 10 -7.65 -19.40 -21.04
N LYS A 11 -8.96 -19.44 -20.79
CA LYS A 11 -9.87 -18.31 -20.94
C LYS A 11 -10.62 -18.18 -19.63
N TYR A 12 -10.63 -16.98 -19.08
CA TYR A 12 -11.52 -16.65 -17.97
C TYR A 12 -12.96 -16.91 -18.42
N LYS A 13 -13.58 -17.95 -17.85
CA LYS A 13 -14.99 -18.23 -18.05
C LYS A 13 -15.68 -17.50 -16.92
N ASN A 14 -16.51 -16.51 -17.26
CA ASN A 14 -17.35 -15.75 -16.33
C ASN A 14 -18.48 -16.63 -15.75
N SER A 15 -18.15 -17.89 -15.42
CA SER A 15 -19.00 -18.78 -14.66
C SER A 15 -18.86 -18.39 -13.20
N VAL A 16 -19.97 -18.44 -12.47
CA VAL A 16 -19.96 -18.68 -11.02
C VAL A 16 -18.82 -19.67 -10.75
N LEU A 17 -17.90 -19.33 -9.84
CA LEU A 17 -16.83 -20.24 -9.42
C LEU A 17 -17.49 -21.60 -9.23
N ASN A 18 -17.22 -22.56 -10.12
CA ASN A 18 -17.77 -23.90 -10.01
C ASN A 18 -17.16 -24.48 -8.74
N SER A 19 -17.85 -24.30 -7.62
CA SER A 19 -17.57 -25.04 -6.40
C SER A 19 -17.64 -26.52 -6.77
N PHE A 20 -16.83 -27.33 -6.11
CA PHE A 20 -16.95 -28.78 -6.17
C PHE A 20 -18.44 -29.13 -6.10
N LYS A 21 -18.95 -29.95 -7.03
CA LYS A 21 -20.39 -30.23 -7.13
C LYS A 21 -20.93 -30.65 -5.77
N ASN A 22 -21.89 -29.88 -5.26
CA ASN A 22 -22.55 -30.03 -3.96
C ASN A 22 -23.50 -31.25 -3.95
N ASP A 23 -23.05 -32.42 -4.40
CA ASP A 23 -23.93 -33.59 -4.50
C ASP A 23 -23.94 -34.43 -3.21
N ASP A 24 -23.30 -33.95 -2.13
CA ASP A 24 -23.22 -34.63 -0.83
C ASP A 24 -23.84 -33.77 0.29
N LYS A 25 -24.88 -34.29 0.95
CA LYS A 25 -25.56 -33.62 2.07
C LYS A 25 -24.63 -33.37 3.27
N GLU A 26 -23.61 -34.20 3.45
CA GLU A 26 -22.59 -33.97 4.48
C GLU A 26 -21.72 -32.76 4.14
N PHE A 27 -21.43 -32.55 2.87
CA PHE A 27 -20.68 -31.40 2.39
C PHE A 27 -21.48 -30.10 2.50
N GLU A 28 -22.79 -30.12 2.19
CA GLU A 28 -23.68 -28.96 2.40
C GLU A 28 -23.68 -28.52 3.87
N LYS A 29 -23.87 -29.48 4.79
CA LYS A 29 -23.86 -29.21 6.22
C LYS A 29 -22.51 -28.69 6.71
N LEU A 30 -21.40 -29.25 6.23
CA LEU A 30 -20.05 -28.76 6.57
C LEU A 30 -19.82 -27.34 6.03
N SER A 31 -20.29 -27.05 4.82
CA SER A 31 -20.19 -25.72 4.21
C SER A 31 -20.96 -24.67 5.01
N GLU A 32 -22.16 -24.99 5.51
CA GLU A 32 -22.94 -24.09 6.37
C GLU A 32 -22.22 -23.81 7.70
N ILE A 33 -21.61 -24.84 8.31
CA ILE A 33 -20.83 -24.68 9.54
C ILE A 33 -19.62 -23.78 9.30
N ILE A 34 -18.88 -23.99 8.20
CA ILE A 34 -17.72 -23.17 7.83
C ILE A 34 -18.14 -21.71 7.56
N ASP A 35 -19.23 -21.49 6.84
CA ASP A 35 -19.74 -20.13 6.58
C ASP A 35 -20.13 -19.39 7.87
N ALA A 36 -20.84 -20.08 8.77
CA ALA A 36 -21.21 -19.53 10.07
C ALA A 36 -19.99 -19.19 10.94
N ALA A 37 -18.96 -20.06 10.93
CA ALA A 37 -17.70 -19.82 11.62
C ALA A 37 -16.97 -18.60 11.03
N ASN A 38 -16.79 -18.54 9.71
CA ASN A 38 -16.16 -17.40 9.04
C ASN A 38 -16.87 -16.07 9.36
N LYS A 39 -18.21 -16.08 9.36
CA LYS A 39 -19.01 -14.89 9.72
C LYS A 39 -18.80 -14.48 11.18
N THR A 40 -18.61 -15.44 12.07
CA THR A 40 -18.35 -15.20 13.50
C THR A 40 -16.96 -14.59 13.69
N ASP A 41 -15.95 -15.18 13.06
CA ASP A 41 -14.57 -14.70 13.08
C ASP A 41 -14.48 -13.26 12.55
N LEU A 42 -15.18 -12.96 11.45
CA LEU A 42 -15.24 -11.59 10.92
C LEU A 42 -15.86 -10.63 11.94
N LYS A 43 -17.01 -10.97 12.53
CA LYS A 43 -17.62 -10.11 13.56
C LYS A 43 -16.64 -9.84 14.70
N GLU A 44 -15.94 -10.86 15.17
CA GLU A 44 -14.95 -10.73 16.23
C GLU A 44 -13.79 -9.81 15.81
N ILE A 45 -13.22 -10.01 14.62
CA ILE A 45 -12.13 -9.18 14.09
C ILE A 45 -12.53 -7.69 14.08
N PHE A 46 -13.72 -7.38 13.56
CA PHE A 46 -14.20 -6.01 13.45
C PHE A 46 -14.56 -5.40 14.81
N SER A 47 -15.28 -6.13 15.67
CA SER A 47 -15.64 -5.64 17.01
C SER A 47 -14.40 -5.42 17.88
N ASN A 48 -13.49 -6.42 17.94
CA ASN A 48 -12.25 -6.30 18.70
C ASN A 48 -11.39 -5.15 18.16
N GLY A 49 -11.34 -4.95 16.85
CA GLY A 49 -10.64 -3.82 16.25
C GLY A 49 -11.16 -2.48 16.74
N LEU A 50 -12.48 -2.31 16.67
CA LEU A 50 -13.14 -1.08 17.12
C LEU A 50 -12.92 -0.83 18.61
N GLU A 51 -13.07 -1.85 19.45
CA GLU A 51 -12.97 -1.71 20.90
C GLU A 51 -11.54 -1.49 21.40
N SER A 52 -10.56 -2.22 20.84
CA SER A 52 -9.19 -2.24 21.38
C SER A 52 -8.20 -1.32 20.66
N ARG A 53 -8.45 -0.96 19.40
CA ARG A 53 -7.45 -0.29 18.54
C ARG A 53 -7.93 1.00 17.90
N TYR A 54 -9.23 1.28 17.89
CA TYR A 54 -9.74 2.53 17.34
C TYR A 54 -9.08 3.75 17.99
N GLU A 55 -8.98 3.78 19.31
CA GLU A 55 -8.38 4.89 20.06
C GLU A 55 -6.91 5.15 19.69
N GLN A 56 -6.14 4.10 19.39
CA GLN A 56 -4.75 4.20 18.96
C GLN A 56 -4.64 4.85 17.57
N TYR A 57 -5.51 4.47 16.65
CA TYR A 57 -5.39 4.83 15.24
C TYR A 57 -6.27 6.00 14.80
N LYS A 58 -7.27 6.41 15.58
CA LYS A 58 -8.18 7.51 15.23
C LYS A 58 -7.44 8.82 14.95
N LYS A 59 -6.26 9.03 15.54
CA LYS A 59 -5.40 10.19 15.24
C LYS A 59 -5.18 10.31 13.72
N TYR A 60 -4.89 9.24 13.00
CA TYR A 60 -4.69 9.26 11.55
C TYR A 60 -5.96 9.53 10.73
N LEU A 61 -7.16 9.46 11.34
CA LEU A 61 -8.42 9.79 10.67
C LEU A 61 -8.72 11.29 10.67
N TYR A 62 -8.06 12.04 11.56
CA TYR A 62 -8.33 13.47 11.78
C TYR A 62 -7.09 14.37 11.64
N VAL A 63 -5.89 13.79 11.64
CA VAL A 63 -4.63 14.55 11.76
C VAL A 63 -4.16 15.17 10.45
N ASP A 64 -4.57 14.67 9.29
CA ASP A 64 -4.07 15.19 8.02
C ASP A 64 -4.92 16.35 7.52
N ASN A 65 -4.34 17.55 7.57
CA ASN A 65 -4.81 18.72 6.83
C ASN A 65 -4.60 18.47 5.33
N LEU A 66 -5.40 17.61 4.73
CA LEU A 66 -5.46 17.43 3.27
C LEU A 66 -6.14 18.66 2.65
N PHE A 67 -5.36 19.70 2.37
CA PHE A 67 -5.89 20.91 1.73
C PHE A 67 -5.76 20.84 0.20
N LEU A 68 -4.73 20.17 -0.34
CA LEU A 68 -4.50 19.99 -1.78
C LEU A 68 -4.84 18.58 -2.28
N PHE A 69 -4.54 17.54 -1.51
CA PHE A 69 -4.69 16.14 -1.93
C PHE A 69 -5.90 15.47 -1.30
N ARG A 70 -7.07 16.12 -1.34
CA ARG A 70 -8.30 15.61 -0.72
C ARG A 70 -8.77 14.27 -1.28
N ASP A 71 -8.42 13.95 -2.52
CA ASP A 71 -8.72 12.65 -3.15
C ASP A 71 -8.01 11.48 -2.46
N LEU A 72 -7.00 11.76 -1.61
CA LEU A 72 -6.28 10.74 -0.85
C LEU A 72 -6.97 10.35 0.47
N GLU A 73 -8.00 11.08 0.91
CA GLU A 73 -8.65 10.86 2.21
C GLU A 73 -9.16 9.42 2.35
N GLN A 74 -9.80 8.88 1.31
CA GLN A 74 -10.31 7.51 1.35
C GLN A 74 -9.17 6.49 1.47
N HIS A 75 -8.05 6.70 0.78
CA HIS A 75 -6.88 5.82 0.87
C HIS A 75 -6.26 5.82 2.27
N ILE A 76 -6.24 6.98 2.95
CA ILE A 76 -5.80 7.07 4.35
C ILE A 76 -6.76 6.28 5.24
N LYS A 77 -8.07 6.48 5.09
CA LYS A 77 -9.09 5.74 5.85
C LYS A 77 -8.94 4.24 5.67
N ASP A 78 -8.79 3.78 4.43
CA ASP A 78 -8.64 2.36 4.13
C ASP A 78 -7.39 1.76 4.79
N SER A 79 -6.25 2.46 4.74
CA SER A 79 -5.02 2.05 5.45
C SER A 79 -5.24 1.99 6.96
N VAL A 80 -5.92 2.98 7.55
CA VAL A 80 -6.22 3.02 8.99
C VAL A 80 -7.18 1.90 9.39
N TYR A 81 -8.22 1.65 8.61
CA TYR A 81 -9.16 0.56 8.86
C TYR A 81 -8.45 -0.79 8.84
N CYS A 82 -7.52 -0.99 7.90
CA CYS A 82 -6.68 -2.17 7.90
C CYS A 82 -5.86 -2.33 9.19
N LEU A 83 -5.27 -1.25 9.72
CA LEU A 83 -4.57 -1.30 11.02
C LEU A 83 -5.52 -1.65 12.17
N ILE A 84 -6.71 -1.07 12.21
CA ILE A 84 -7.74 -1.33 13.24
C ILE A 84 -8.12 -2.82 13.27
N ILE A 85 -8.22 -3.47 12.11
CA ILE A 85 -8.58 -4.91 12.02
C ILE A 85 -7.36 -5.85 11.94
N ASN A 86 -6.14 -5.38 12.20
CA ASN A 86 -4.89 -6.15 12.10
C ASN A 86 -4.56 -6.70 10.68
N ALA A 87 -5.10 -6.08 9.64
CA ALA A 87 -4.77 -6.38 8.25
C ALA A 87 -3.51 -5.60 7.81
N TYR A 88 -2.35 -5.93 8.41
CA TYR A 88 -1.11 -5.13 8.26
C TYR A 88 -0.53 -5.11 6.85
N ILE A 89 -0.53 -6.24 6.13
CA ILE A 89 -0.05 -6.29 4.74
C ILE A 89 -0.93 -5.42 3.83
N PRO A 90 -2.29 -5.56 3.84
CA PRO A 90 -3.17 -4.63 3.15
C PRO A 90 -2.96 -3.15 3.53
N SER A 91 -2.73 -2.84 4.80
CA SER A 91 -2.40 -1.48 5.24
C SER A 91 -1.13 -0.96 4.55
N ILE A 92 -0.08 -1.76 4.45
CA ILE A 92 1.17 -1.38 3.76
C ILE A 92 0.91 -1.18 2.27
N THR A 93 0.19 -2.10 1.62
CA THR A 93 -0.13 -1.99 0.20
C THR A 93 -0.94 -0.74 -0.12
N ASN A 94 -1.97 -0.42 0.69
CA ASN A 94 -2.75 0.80 0.53
C ASN A 94 -1.91 2.07 0.76
N THR A 95 -1.02 2.03 1.76
CA THR A 95 -0.09 3.15 2.04
C THR A 95 0.93 3.36 0.91
N ASN A 96 1.37 2.30 0.23
CA ASN A 96 2.22 2.42 -0.96
C ASN A 96 1.48 3.09 -2.13
N LEU A 97 0.21 2.78 -2.33
CA LEU A 97 -0.64 3.43 -3.35
C LEU A 97 -0.84 4.90 -3.02
N LEU A 98 -1.08 5.22 -1.75
CA LEU A 98 -1.16 6.59 -1.23
C LEU A 98 0.10 7.39 -1.59
N LEU A 99 1.29 6.86 -1.30
CA LEU A 99 2.56 7.51 -1.65
C LEU A 99 2.70 7.73 -3.16
N GLU A 100 2.35 6.72 -3.98
CA GLU A 100 2.48 6.83 -5.43
C GLU A 100 1.58 7.92 -6.00
N ARG A 101 0.34 7.98 -5.50
CA ARG A 101 -0.63 8.98 -5.93
C ARG A 101 -0.24 10.37 -5.41
N ALA A 102 0.24 10.51 -4.18
CA ALA A 102 0.72 11.78 -3.63
C ALA A 102 1.84 12.40 -4.49
N LEU A 103 2.85 11.62 -4.87
CA LEU A 103 3.93 12.09 -5.77
C LEU A 103 3.39 12.55 -7.13
N LYS A 104 2.41 11.83 -7.69
CA LYS A 104 1.77 12.20 -8.96
C LYS A 104 1.00 13.51 -8.84
N LEU A 105 0.14 13.63 -7.83
CA LEU A 105 -0.66 14.83 -7.56
C LEU A 105 0.21 16.05 -7.31
N THR A 106 1.32 15.86 -6.58
CA THR A 106 2.30 16.92 -6.34
C THR A 106 2.84 17.49 -7.65
N LEU A 107 3.32 16.63 -8.55
CA LEU A 107 3.86 17.08 -9.84
C LEU A 107 2.79 17.73 -10.72
N ILE A 108 1.57 17.19 -10.72
CA ILE A 108 0.44 17.74 -11.47
C ILE A 108 0.13 19.15 -10.97
N GLN A 109 -0.08 19.32 -9.67
CA GLN A 109 -0.43 20.62 -9.10
C GLN A 109 0.72 21.62 -9.17
N PHE A 110 1.96 21.18 -9.01
CA PHE A 110 3.13 22.03 -9.18
C PHE A 110 3.23 22.60 -10.60
N GLU A 111 2.94 21.78 -11.62
CA GLU A 111 2.92 22.19 -13.03
C GLU A 111 1.77 23.16 -13.33
N VAL A 112 0.57 22.88 -12.83
CA VAL A 112 -0.60 23.75 -13.02
C VAL A 112 -0.39 25.09 -12.30
N GLY A 113 0.21 25.05 -11.10
CA GLY A 113 0.58 26.21 -10.32
C GLY A 113 -0.60 26.99 -9.76
N THR A 114 -1.73 26.32 -9.53
CA THR A 114 -2.91 26.81 -8.81
C THR A 114 -3.78 25.64 -8.34
N VAL A 115 -4.74 25.91 -7.45
CA VAL A 115 -5.75 24.94 -6.99
C VAL A 115 -6.67 24.55 -8.15
N ALA A 116 -7.20 23.34 -8.13
CA ALA A 116 -8.18 22.89 -9.11
C ALA A 116 -9.43 23.77 -9.08
N ASP A 117 -9.82 24.25 -10.27
CA ASP A 117 -11.07 24.97 -10.49
C ASP A 117 -11.79 24.31 -11.67
N TYR A 118 -12.97 23.76 -11.40
CA TYR A 118 -13.79 23.07 -12.41
C TYR A 118 -14.64 24.03 -13.25
N GLY A 119 -14.66 25.32 -12.92
CA GLY A 119 -15.31 26.37 -13.71
C GLY A 119 -14.38 27.06 -14.71
N ASP A 120 -13.06 26.83 -14.61
CA ASP A 120 -12.06 27.45 -15.49
C ASP A 120 -11.49 26.40 -16.48
N GLU A 121 -11.89 26.52 -17.75
CA GLU A 121 -11.46 25.65 -18.84
C GLU A 121 -9.94 25.66 -19.08
N GLU A 122 -9.25 26.78 -18.83
CA GLU A 122 -7.79 26.84 -18.99
C GLU A 122 -7.09 26.10 -17.86
N ILE A 123 -7.61 26.17 -16.63
CA ILE A 123 -7.12 25.36 -15.50
C ILE A 123 -7.37 23.88 -15.78
N ILE A 124 -8.57 23.50 -16.23
CA ILE A 124 -8.91 22.11 -16.57
C ILE A 124 -7.94 21.56 -17.63
N LYS A 125 -7.69 22.31 -18.72
CA LYS A 125 -6.74 21.90 -19.77
C LYS A 125 -5.34 21.67 -19.21
N LYS A 126 -4.84 22.55 -18.35
CA LYS A 126 -3.53 22.38 -17.69
C LYS A 126 -3.48 21.12 -16.83
N TYR A 127 -4.53 20.85 -16.05
CA TYR A 127 -4.63 19.63 -15.24
C TYR A 127 -4.61 18.37 -16.11
N ILE A 128 -5.41 18.32 -17.18
CA ILE A 128 -5.45 17.16 -18.10
C ILE A 128 -4.09 16.95 -18.78
N GLN A 129 -3.41 18.03 -19.17
CA GLN A 129 -2.09 17.94 -19.79
C GLN A 129 -1.04 17.44 -18.80
N ALA A 130 -1.05 17.94 -17.57
CA ALA A 130 -0.14 17.50 -16.51
C ALA A 130 -0.41 16.04 -16.09
N ASP A 131 -1.67 15.62 -15.99
CA ASP A 131 -2.03 14.23 -15.70
C ASP A 131 -1.49 13.26 -16.76
N LYS A 132 -1.66 13.57 -18.05
CA LYS A 132 -1.08 12.81 -19.16
C LYS A 132 0.45 12.67 -19.05
N MET A 133 1.12 13.69 -18.50
CA MET A 133 2.58 13.65 -18.31
C MET A 133 3.00 12.74 -17.17
N TYR A 134 2.27 12.72 -16.05
CA TYR A 134 2.74 12.13 -14.79
C TYR A 134 2.00 10.86 -14.34
N ALA A 135 0.74 10.66 -14.72
CA ALA A 135 -0.11 9.57 -14.21
C ALA A 135 0.43 8.17 -14.56
N GLY A 136 0.91 7.99 -15.80
CA GLY A 136 1.46 6.70 -16.28
C GLY A 136 2.92 6.45 -15.91
N ARG A 137 3.58 7.37 -15.19
CA ARG A 137 5.00 7.21 -14.82
C ARG A 137 5.17 6.36 -13.57
N SER A 138 6.28 5.63 -13.54
CA SER A 138 6.69 4.89 -12.34
C SER A 138 7.03 5.83 -11.19
N MET A 139 6.91 5.33 -9.96
CA MET A 139 7.26 6.08 -8.75
C MET A 139 8.69 6.63 -8.83
N ASP A 140 9.66 5.84 -9.31
CA ASP A 140 11.06 6.29 -9.49
C ASP A 140 11.17 7.54 -10.35
N LYS A 141 10.49 7.55 -11.50
CA LYS A 141 10.52 8.69 -12.42
C LYS A 141 9.89 9.93 -11.79
N ASN A 142 8.88 9.74 -10.95
CA ASN A 142 8.23 10.84 -10.25
C ASN A 142 9.08 11.37 -9.10
N ILE A 143 9.74 10.52 -8.31
CA ILE A 143 10.73 10.94 -7.29
C ILE A 143 11.83 11.77 -7.92
N GLN A 144 12.42 11.29 -9.03
CA GLN A 144 13.48 12.03 -9.73
C GLN A 144 12.98 13.37 -10.29
N ARG A 145 11.70 13.47 -10.67
CA ARG A 145 11.10 14.74 -11.09
C ARG A 145 10.85 15.69 -9.93
N CYS A 146 10.35 15.20 -8.79
CA CYS A 146 10.22 16.00 -7.58
C CYS A 146 11.58 16.57 -7.16
N LYS A 147 12.63 15.75 -7.20
CA LYS A 147 14.01 16.19 -6.99
C LYS A 147 14.45 17.26 -7.99
N LYS A 148 14.22 17.04 -9.29
CA LYS A 148 14.56 18.02 -10.34
C LYS A 148 13.88 19.37 -10.13
N TYR A 149 12.63 19.37 -9.67
CA TYR A 149 11.85 20.57 -9.38
C TYR A 149 12.13 21.15 -7.99
N LYS A 150 13.08 20.58 -7.23
CA LYS A 150 13.42 20.98 -5.85
C LYS A 150 12.23 20.91 -4.90
N ILE A 151 11.26 20.05 -5.22
CA ILE A 151 10.19 19.67 -4.29
C ILE A 151 10.77 18.72 -3.24
N LEU A 152 11.67 17.82 -3.65
CA LEU A 152 12.48 17.01 -2.74
C LEU A 152 13.95 17.44 -2.81
N SER A 153 14.65 17.40 -1.69
CA SER A 153 16.11 17.50 -1.64
C SER A 153 16.78 16.23 -2.20
N GLU A 154 18.10 16.27 -2.37
CA GLU A 154 18.88 15.07 -2.70
C GLU A 154 18.76 14.01 -1.60
N GLU A 155 18.89 14.41 -0.33
CA GLU A 155 18.77 13.50 0.81
C GLU A 155 17.37 12.87 0.89
N GLU A 156 16.32 13.70 0.81
CA GLU A 156 14.93 13.25 0.86
C GLU A 156 14.60 12.27 -0.27
N ALA A 157 15.04 12.57 -1.50
CA ALA A 157 14.82 11.69 -2.64
C ALA A 157 15.57 10.35 -2.48
N ASN A 158 16.79 10.36 -1.93
CA ASN A 158 17.57 9.15 -1.70
C ASN A 158 16.98 8.29 -0.57
N GLU A 159 16.50 8.91 0.50
CA GLU A 159 15.77 8.24 1.57
C GLU A 159 14.49 7.59 1.02
N LEU A 160 13.69 8.34 0.28
CA LEU A 160 12.43 7.85 -0.29
C LEU A 160 12.65 6.70 -1.28
N ASN A 161 13.75 6.69 -2.05
CA ASN A 161 14.11 5.56 -2.92
C ASN A 161 14.43 4.29 -2.13
N LYS A 162 15.18 4.39 -1.03
CA LYS A 162 15.44 3.25 -0.13
C LYS A 162 14.13 2.72 0.46
N TYR A 163 13.29 3.65 0.88
CA TYR A 163 11.99 3.36 1.47
C TYR A 163 11.05 2.64 0.49
N LYS A 164 10.96 3.15 -0.75
CA LYS A 164 10.22 2.54 -1.86
C LYS A 164 10.68 1.11 -2.12
N LEU A 165 11.99 0.88 -2.19
CA LEU A 165 12.53 -0.46 -2.48
C LEU A 165 12.02 -1.49 -1.45
N LYS A 166 12.02 -1.11 -0.17
CA LYS A 166 11.62 -1.96 0.94
C LYS A 166 10.10 -2.18 1.01
N PHE A 167 9.33 -1.11 1.07
CA PHE A 167 7.88 -1.20 1.27
C PHE A 167 7.12 -1.37 -0.03
N ARG A 168 7.37 -0.52 -1.03
CA ARG A 168 6.59 -0.52 -2.27
C ARG A 168 6.98 -1.69 -3.17
N ASP A 169 8.24 -1.80 -3.55
CA ASP A 169 8.68 -2.88 -4.46
C ASP A 169 8.65 -4.24 -3.75
N GLY A 170 9.10 -4.28 -2.48
CA GLY A 170 9.07 -5.47 -1.65
C GLY A 170 7.68 -6.10 -1.53
N PHE A 171 6.66 -5.33 -1.15
CA PHE A 171 5.30 -5.87 -0.98
C PHE A 171 4.53 -6.04 -2.28
N SER A 172 4.77 -5.19 -3.30
CA SER A 172 4.05 -5.31 -4.58
C SER A 172 4.47 -6.54 -5.39
N HIS A 173 5.72 -6.98 -5.25
CA HIS A 173 6.25 -8.14 -5.96
C HIS A 173 6.46 -9.36 -5.05
N PHE A 174 6.07 -9.26 -3.77
CA PHE A 174 6.39 -10.23 -2.73
C PHE A 174 7.87 -10.65 -2.82
N THR A 175 8.76 -9.71 -2.54
CA THR A 175 10.22 -9.92 -2.58
C THR A 175 10.81 -9.87 -1.17
N PRO A 176 10.86 -11.02 -0.44
CA PRO A 176 11.38 -11.07 0.92
C PRO A 176 12.77 -10.48 1.08
N ALA A 177 13.65 -10.64 0.09
CA ALA A 177 14.99 -10.05 0.12
C ALA A 177 14.98 -8.51 0.17
N ASN A 178 13.98 -7.85 -0.43
CA ASN A 178 13.84 -6.39 -0.34
C ASN A 178 13.20 -5.95 0.98
N ILE A 179 12.23 -6.73 1.47
CA ILE A 179 11.51 -6.44 2.72
C ILE A 179 12.44 -6.63 3.92
N LEU A 180 13.17 -7.74 3.94
CA LEU A 180 14.01 -8.21 5.03
C LEU A 180 15.50 -7.88 4.83
N GLY A 181 15.87 -7.31 3.67
CA GLY A 181 17.24 -6.96 3.34
C GLY A 181 17.79 -5.83 4.21
N GLY A 182 18.93 -6.09 4.88
CA GLY A 182 19.61 -5.13 5.75
C GLY A 182 19.13 -5.15 7.22
N GLU A 183 18.38 -6.18 7.63
CA GLU A 183 17.67 -6.21 8.91
C GLU A 183 18.35 -6.99 10.05
N GLU A 184 19.66 -6.83 10.26
CA GLU A 184 20.26 -7.28 11.54
C GLU A 184 19.83 -6.39 12.74
N LYS A 185 19.29 -5.17 12.51
CA LYS A 185 19.15 -4.15 13.57
C LYS A 185 17.77 -3.51 13.77
N LEU A 186 16.78 -3.73 12.90
CA LEU A 186 15.48 -3.05 12.98
C LEU A 186 14.29 -3.97 13.25
N ILE A 187 14.45 -5.27 13.04
CA ILE A 187 13.55 -6.24 13.66
C ILE A 187 14.10 -6.50 15.05
N SER A 188 13.61 -5.77 16.03
CA SER A 188 13.46 -6.36 17.35
C SER A 188 12.40 -7.46 17.22
N ILE A 189 12.74 -8.57 16.56
CA ILE A 189 12.01 -9.81 16.81
C ILE A 189 12.31 -10.09 18.27
N PRO A 190 11.31 -10.20 19.16
CA PRO A 190 11.50 -10.86 20.43
C PRO A 190 11.63 -12.36 20.18
N LEU A 191 12.58 -12.76 19.35
CA LEU A 191 13.11 -14.10 19.30
C LEU A 191 14.59 -13.87 19.51
N GLY A 192 14.94 -13.77 20.79
CA GLY A 192 16.33 -13.83 21.20
C GLY A 192 17.02 -15.00 20.51
N GLN A 193 18.26 -14.74 20.09
CA GLN A 193 19.22 -15.62 19.42
C GLN A 193 19.45 -15.27 17.95
N ASN A 194 20.69 -14.86 17.67
CA ASN A 194 21.30 -15.02 16.36
C ASN A 194 21.04 -16.46 15.91
N ASP A 195 20.10 -16.65 14.98
CA ASP A 195 19.84 -17.94 14.37
C ASP A 195 20.87 -18.12 13.24
N PRO A 196 21.94 -18.91 13.44
CA PRO A 196 22.98 -19.08 12.43
C PRO A 196 22.45 -19.70 11.13
N ASP A 197 21.24 -20.23 11.14
CA ASP A 197 20.57 -20.84 9.98
C ASP A 197 19.49 -19.91 9.37
N PHE A 198 19.39 -18.65 9.82
CA PHE A 198 18.38 -17.68 9.33
C PHE A 198 18.43 -17.51 7.81
N GLU A 199 19.62 -17.30 7.24
CA GLU A 199 19.83 -17.16 5.79
C GLU A 199 19.39 -18.41 5.00
N ARG A 200 19.55 -19.60 5.59
CA ARG A 200 19.07 -20.84 4.98
C ARG A 200 17.56 -20.96 5.10
N LYS A 201 16.99 -20.61 6.26
CA LYS A 201 15.54 -20.64 6.51
C LYS A 201 14.80 -19.63 5.64
N LEU A 202 15.40 -18.48 5.35
CA LEU A 202 14.89 -17.50 4.40
C LEU A 202 14.80 -18.02 2.96
N LYS A 203 15.37 -19.18 2.62
CA LYS A 203 15.14 -19.84 1.32
C LYS A 203 13.84 -20.65 1.29
N MET A 204 13.20 -20.90 2.44
CA MET A 204 11.94 -21.64 2.52
C MET A 204 10.74 -20.70 2.35
N PRO A 205 9.86 -20.91 1.35
CA PRO A 205 8.74 -19.99 1.08
C PRO A 205 7.77 -19.77 2.24
N SER A 206 7.50 -20.83 3.03
CA SER A 206 6.64 -20.73 4.22
C SER A 206 7.28 -19.86 5.30
N TYR A 207 8.58 -20.01 5.53
CA TYR A 207 9.33 -19.20 6.48
C TYR A 207 9.41 -17.73 6.02
N GLN A 208 9.67 -17.49 4.74
CA GLN A 208 9.60 -16.14 4.15
C GLN A 208 8.26 -15.48 4.43
N SER A 209 7.15 -16.21 4.21
CA SER A 209 5.80 -15.69 4.42
C SER A 209 5.57 -15.31 5.88
N MET A 210 5.99 -16.15 6.84
CA MET A 210 5.90 -15.83 8.27
C MET A 210 6.71 -14.58 8.63
N GLN A 211 7.94 -14.45 8.11
CA GLN A 211 8.78 -13.29 8.40
C GLN A 211 8.23 -11.99 7.79
N VAL A 212 7.69 -12.05 6.56
CA VAL A 212 7.06 -10.90 5.92
C VAL A 212 5.81 -10.46 6.70
N ILE A 213 5.00 -11.40 7.18
CA ILE A 213 3.84 -11.11 8.05
C ILE A 213 4.31 -10.44 9.34
N HIS A 214 5.33 -10.99 10.00
CA HIS A 214 5.88 -10.41 11.22
C HIS A 214 6.41 -8.99 11.00
N PHE A 215 7.20 -8.79 9.94
CA PHE A 215 7.68 -7.47 9.55
C PHE A 215 6.51 -6.49 9.33
N ALA A 216 5.46 -6.91 8.63
CA ALA A 216 4.29 -6.07 8.39
C ALA A 216 3.60 -5.65 9.69
N THR A 217 3.39 -6.60 10.61
CA THR A 217 2.82 -6.35 11.95
C THR A 217 3.62 -5.30 12.71
N MET A 218 4.94 -5.35 12.64
CA MET A 218 5.82 -4.44 13.39
C MET A 218 5.97 -3.05 12.75
N ASN A 219 5.69 -2.91 11.45
CA ASN A 219 6.07 -1.72 10.69
C ASN A 219 4.91 -0.99 10.00
N ALA A 220 3.71 -1.57 9.89
CA ALA A 220 2.62 -0.94 9.13
C ALA A 220 2.20 0.44 9.66
N GLU A 221 2.09 0.64 10.98
CA GLU A 221 1.76 1.96 11.56
C GLU A 221 2.86 2.99 11.28
N LYS A 222 4.13 2.62 11.50
CA LYS A 222 5.28 3.50 11.22
C LYS A 222 5.33 3.85 9.74
N HIS A 223 4.94 2.92 8.88
CA HIS A 223 4.90 3.12 7.45
C HIS A 223 3.83 4.13 7.03
N LEU A 224 2.61 4.00 7.57
CA LEU A 224 1.57 4.99 7.38
C LEU A 224 2.03 6.36 7.87
N ALA A 225 2.53 6.46 9.10
CA ALA A 225 3.00 7.73 9.67
C ALA A 225 4.07 8.41 8.80
N TYR A 226 5.04 7.65 8.30
CA TYR A 226 6.07 8.16 7.40
C TYR A 226 5.48 8.73 6.10
N VAL A 227 4.57 7.99 5.46
CA VAL A 227 3.97 8.44 4.19
C VAL A 227 3.09 9.67 4.39
N LEU A 228 2.41 9.80 5.52
CA LEU A 228 1.63 10.99 5.86
C LEU A 228 2.52 12.22 6.08
N ASP A 229 3.69 12.04 6.70
CA ASP A 229 4.68 13.12 6.85
C ASP A 229 5.21 13.59 5.48
N ILE A 230 5.58 12.64 4.61
CA ILE A 230 5.96 12.94 3.22
C ILE A 230 4.83 13.66 2.48
N LEU A 231 3.58 13.22 2.64
CA LEU A 231 2.43 13.85 2.02
C LEU A 231 2.31 15.32 2.45
N ASN A 232 2.45 15.61 3.75
CA ASN A 232 2.40 16.97 4.27
C ASN A 232 3.53 17.85 3.73
N HIS A 233 4.76 17.32 3.67
CA HIS A 233 5.90 18.00 3.04
C HIS A 233 5.62 18.34 1.57
N LEU A 234 5.12 17.37 0.80
CA LEU A 234 4.80 17.57 -0.61
C LEU A 234 3.72 18.64 -0.81
N GLN A 235 2.64 18.63 -0.01
CA GLN A 235 1.60 19.65 -0.09
C GLN A 235 2.17 21.05 0.21
N TYR A 236 3.01 21.17 1.24
CA TYR A 236 3.64 22.43 1.62
C TYR A 236 4.52 22.98 0.49
N LYS A 237 5.31 22.13 -0.19
CA LYS A 237 6.13 22.53 -1.34
C LYS A 237 5.33 23.00 -2.55
N VAL A 238 4.14 22.45 -2.77
CA VAL A 238 3.23 22.95 -3.81
C VAL A 238 2.69 24.33 -3.44
N LEU A 239 2.32 24.55 -2.16
CA LEU A 239 1.88 25.89 -1.72
C LEU A 239 2.97 26.94 -1.81
N GLU A 240 4.21 26.62 -1.43
CA GLU A 240 5.36 27.53 -1.61
C GLU A 240 5.55 27.95 -3.07
N GLN A 241 5.15 27.11 -4.02
CA GLN A 241 5.18 27.44 -5.43
C GLN A 241 4.02 28.36 -5.83
N PHE A 242 2.84 28.18 -5.24
CA PHE A 242 1.68 29.05 -5.50
C PHE A 242 1.93 30.48 -4.99
N SER A 243 2.64 30.63 -3.85
CA SER A 243 2.95 31.93 -3.27
C SER A 243 4.05 32.73 -3.98
N LYS A 244 4.73 32.15 -4.98
CA LYS A 244 5.80 32.80 -5.76
C LYS A 244 5.29 33.52 -7.02
N LYS A 245 4.00 33.41 -7.31
CA LYS A 245 3.31 34.13 -8.40
C LYS A 245 2.61 35.36 -7.84
#